data_AF-A0A815GGN1-F1
#
_entry.id   AF-A0A815GGN1-F1
#
_cell.length_a   1.000
_cell.length_b   1.000
_cell.length_c   1.000
_cell.angle_alpha   90.00
_cell.angle_beta   90.00
_cell.angle_gamma   90.00
#
_symmetry.space_group_name_H-M   'P 1'
#
loop_
_entity.id
_entity.type
_entity.pdbx_description
1 polymer ?
#
loop_
_entity_poly.entity_id
_entity_poly.type
_entity_poly.pdbx_seq_one_letter_code
_entity_poly.pdbx_strand_id
1 'polypeptide(L)'
;MTTISASTVRTSTTNSNTSTSSNSSNSSCQSLTYSSYKSYSTGNQSWSISIADLDNDNKNDIIVLNAGDNNLGIYYNQGNGTFQTPIMFQTANYPVFVGSVDLNMDNKLDLIVAQAKDNSIGLFLGLGNKSFNSRMNIPVGSYPYGIGIGDFNKDDNLDLVAVNDHANTASVLFGYSNASFKSASTLSTGSYVTAVAVADFNGDSYLDFVDTDYSSNTVSLFINYGNGSFQQRIAYPTGTNPWGIAVADFNHDNYIDVVAVNYNGNTMSVLLGNGNGTLRSQKSYATGQNPMSVAVADLNNDTHIDIVVANSGSNYLSVFRGYGNGSFTTATSLTTDSSITAVAIADLNGDGQLDIAATAQNNKTLNILFNIC
;
A
#
# COMPACT_ATOMS: atom_id res chain seq x y z
N MET A 1 8.21 -13.44 -7.12
CA MET A 1 8.42 -12.04 -7.57
C MET A 1 7.51 -11.19 -6.71
N THR A 2 8.10 -10.30 -5.93
CA THR A 2 7.40 -9.69 -4.80
C THR A 2 7.10 -8.24 -5.20
N THR A 3 5.84 -7.85 -5.34
CA THR A 3 5.43 -6.47 -5.70
C THR A 3 5.14 -5.66 -4.44
N ILE A 4 5.31 -4.34 -4.47
CA ILE A 4 4.82 -3.42 -3.42
C ILE A 4 4.02 -2.33 -4.13
N SER A 5 2.74 -2.20 -3.77
CA SER A 5 1.88 -1.10 -4.22
C SER A 5 1.58 -0.14 -3.09
N ALA A 6 1.30 1.12 -3.44
CA ALA A 6 0.77 2.05 -2.47
C ALA A 6 -0.60 1.55 -1.99
N SER A 7 -0.77 1.53 -0.66
CA SER A 7 -1.87 0.95 0.13
C SER A 7 -1.84 -0.57 0.36
N THR A 8 -1.03 -1.34 -0.38
CA THR A 8 -0.88 -2.79 -0.13
C THR A 8 0.56 -3.07 0.30
N VAL A 9 0.78 -3.03 1.61
CA VAL A 9 1.96 -3.66 2.20
C VAL A 9 1.96 -5.13 1.81
N ARG A 10 3.11 -5.63 1.35
CA ARG A 10 3.35 -7.06 1.08
C ARG A 10 2.86 -7.90 2.25
N THR A 11 1.96 -8.84 1.95
CA THR A 11 1.81 -10.07 2.71
C THR A 11 3.02 -10.96 2.40
N SER A 12 3.72 -11.44 3.43
CA SER A 12 4.70 -12.50 3.30
C SER A 12 3.98 -13.80 2.91
N THR A 13 4.12 -14.23 1.66
CA THR A 13 3.81 -15.62 1.28
C THR A 13 5.04 -16.49 1.55
N THR A 14 5.37 -16.72 2.82
CA THR A 14 6.33 -17.77 3.18
C THR A 14 5.59 -19.09 3.38
N ASN A 15 5.55 -19.91 2.32
CA ASN A 15 5.36 -21.35 2.45
C ASN A 15 6.55 -21.92 3.25
N SER A 16 6.42 -22.01 4.57
CA SER A 16 7.31 -22.82 5.40
C SER A 16 6.66 -24.17 5.65
N ASN A 17 6.95 -25.12 4.76
CA ASN A 17 6.80 -26.54 5.07
C ASN A 17 7.90 -26.92 6.07
N THR A 18 7.64 -26.75 7.36
CA THR A 18 8.32 -27.48 8.42
C THR A 18 7.28 -28.17 9.28
N SER A 19 7.15 -29.47 9.06
CA SER A 19 6.31 -30.37 9.85
C SER A 19 6.79 -30.41 11.30
N THR A 20 6.09 -29.71 12.18
CA THR A 20 5.97 -30.12 13.58
C THR A 20 4.50 -30.16 13.94
N SER A 21 4.01 -31.36 14.19
CA SER A 21 2.64 -31.64 14.58
C SER A 21 2.30 -30.97 15.92
N SER A 22 1.56 -29.87 15.85
CA SER A 22 0.67 -29.45 16.92
C SER A 22 -0.69 -29.14 16.29
N ASN A 23 -1.69 -29.95 16.65
CA ASN A 23 -3.09 -29.69 16.34
C ASN A 23 -3.51 -28.32 16.90
N SER A 24 -3.49 -27.29 16.08
CA SER A 24 -4.43 -26.17 16.21
C SER A 24 -5.44 -26.31 15.06
N SER A 25 -6.70 -26.44 15.43
CA SER A 25 -7.81 -26.37 14.50
C SER A 25 -7.74 -25.05 13.74
N ASN A 26 -7.53 -25.11 12.43
CA ASN A 26 -7.62 -23.98 11.51
C ASN A 26 -9.11 -23.59 11.38
N SER A 27 -9.68 -23.03 12.43
CA SER A 27 -11.07 -22.59 12.46
C SER A 27 -11.12 -21.14 11.99
N SER A 28 -11.58 -20.93 10.75
CA SER A 28 -11.97 -19.61 10.25
C SER A 28 -12.90 -18.92 11.24
N CYS A 29 -12.68 -17.64 11.50
CA CYS A 29 -13.47 -16.93 12.50
C CYS A 29 -14.79 -16.43 11.91
N GLN A 30 -15.89 -16.81 12.55
CA GLN A 30 -17.23 -16.47 12.06
C GLN A 30 -17.52 -14.96 12.17
N SER A 31 -16.86 -14.23 13.08
CA SER A 31 -16.97 -12.79 13.23
C SER A 31 -15.59 -12.18 13.44
N LEU A 32 -15.29 -11.12 12.68
CA LEU A 32 -14.09 -10.30 12.89
C LEU A 32 -14.22 -9.50 14.19
N THR A 33 -13.30 -9.72 15.12
CA THR A 33 -13.22 -9.02 16.40
C THR A 33 -11.81 -8.51 16.65
N TYR A 34 -11.72 -7.25 17.05
CA TYR A 34 -10.46 -6.58 17.35
C TYR A 34 -10.45 -6.07 18.79
N SER A 35 -9.25 -5.99 19.38
CA SER A 35 -9.03 -5.33 20.66
C SER A 35 -9.41 -3.85 20.61
N SER A 36 -9.54 -3.21 21.79
CA SER A 36 -9.39 -1.76 21.85
C SER A 36 -8.03 -1.36 21.29
N TYR A 37 -7.97 -0.29 20.50
CA TYR A 37 -6.72 0.13 19.89
C TYR A 37 -5.70 0.59 20.94
N LYS A 38 -4.42 0.28 20.71
CA LYS A 38 -3.29 0.90 21.41
C LYS A 38 -2.77 2.07 20.57
N SER A 39 -2.47 3.20 21.21
CA SER A 39 -1.97 4.39 20.50
C SER A 39 -0.50 4.66 20.83
N TYR A 40 0.26 5.02 19.80
CA TYR A 40 1.63 5.50 19.86
C TYR A 40 1.70 6.90 19.26
N SER A 41 2.51 7.79 19.81
CA SER A 41 2.65 9.15 19.26
C SER A 41 3.41 9.13 17.92
N THR A 42 2.95 9.92 16.96
CA THR A 42 3.61 10.20 15.67
C THR A 42 4.04 11.66 15.60
N GLY A 43 4.65 12.05 14.48
CA GLY A 43 4.88 13.45 14.15
C GLY A 43 3.63 14.16 13.63
N ASN A 44 3.81 15.40 13.18
CA ASN A 44 2.79 16.21 12.54
C ASN A 44 2.45 15.66 11.15
N GLN A 45 1.14 15.59 10.87
CA GLN A 45 0.62 15.13 9.60
C GLN A 45 1.15 13.74 9.22
N SER A 46 0.89 12.74 10.08
CA SER A 46 1.14 11.34 9.74
C SER A 46 0.27 10.95 8.53
N TRP A 47 0.94 10.61 7.42
CA TRP A 47 0.32 10.58 6.10
C TRP A 47 0.34 9.20 5.44
N SER A 48 1.44 8.47 5.61
CA SER A 48 1.65 7.15 5.02
C SER A 48 2.20 6.20 6.07
N ILE A 49 1.87 4.92 5.93
CA ILE A 49 2.35 3.83 6.77
C ILE A 49 2.89 2.71 5.88
N SER A 50 3.97 2.06 6.30
CA SER A 50 4.47 0.80 5.72
C SER A 50 4.83 -0.14 6.86
N ILE A 51 4.70 -1.45 6.62
CA ILE A 51 5.06 -2.47 7.60
C ILE A 51 6.04 -3.45 6.95
N ALA A 52 7.15 -3.71 7.63
CA ALA A 52 8.14 -4.70 7.21
C ALA A 52 9.12 -5.01 8.35
N ASP A 53 9.78 -6.16 8.28
CA ASP A 53 10.91 -6.49 9.16
C ASP A 53 12.18 -5.76 8.68
N LEU A 54 12.47 -4.59 9.27
CA LEU A 54 13.58 -3.73 8.81
C LEU A 54 14.93 -4.12 9.42
N ASP A 55 14.92 -4.81 10.56
CA ASP A 55 16.13 -5.23 11.26
C ASP A 55 16.40 -6.74 11.18
N ASN A 56 15.63 -7.46 10.35
CA ASN A 56 15.74 -8.88 10.08
C ASN A 56 15.61 -9.75 11.35
N ASP A 57 14.77 -9.33 12.29
CA ASP A 57 14.51 -10.06 13.54
C ASP A 57 13.26 -10.95 13.50
N ASN A 58 12.64 -11.06 12.31
CA ASN A 58 11.38 -11.73 11.99
C ASN A 58 10.14 -11.12 12.67
N LYS A 59 10.18 -9.82 12.99
CA LYS A 59 9.02 -9.10 13.49
C LYS A 59 8.74 -7.92 12.58
N ASN A 60 7.46 -7.75 12.26
CA ASN A 60 7.02 -6.64 11.44
C ASN A 60 7.13 -5.32 12.23
N ASP A 61 8.02 -4.43 11.76
CA ASP A 61 8.15 -3.05 12.24
C ASP A 61 7.20 -2.13 11.49
N ILE A 62 6.92 -0.96 12.09
CA ILE A 62 6.05 0.04 11.47
C ILE A 62 6.85 1.28 11.10
N ILE A 63 6.71 1.72 9.86
CA ILE A 63 7.26 2.97 9.35
C ILE A 63 6.11 3.96 9.19
N VAL A 64 6.18 5.12 9.85
CA VAL A 64 5.20 6.20 9.73
C VAL A 64 5.86 7.44 9.12
N LEU A 65 5.30 7.93 8.03
CA LEU A 65 5.73 9.15 7.36
C LEU A 65 4.98 10.35 7.93
N ASN A 66 5.71 11.38 8.38
CA ASN A 66 5.14 12.59 8.95
C ASN A 66 5.40 13.77 8.01
N ALA A 67 4.43 14.04 7.13
CA ALA A 67 4.59 15.04 6.06
C ALA A 67 4.80 16.46 6.61
N GLY A 68 4.23 16.76 7.77
CA GLY A 68 4.31 18.06 8.42
C GLY A 68 5.66 18.33 9.08
N ASP A 69 6.41 17.27 9.41
CA ASP A 69 7.74 17.36 10.02
C ASP A 69 8.88 17.05 9.05
N ASN A 70 8.56 16.74 7.78
CA ASN A 70 9.53 16.32 6.77
C ASN A 70 10.41 15.15 7.24
N ASN A 71 9.82 14.20 7.97
CA ASN A 71 10.54 13.05 8.51
C ASN A 71 9.70 11.77 8.43
N LEU A 72 10.34 10.66 8.76
CA LEU A 72 9.68 9.38 9.06
C LEU A 72 10.12 8.87 10.42
N GLY A 73 9.24 8.15 11.11
CA GLY A 73 9.53 7.45 12.35
C GLY A 73 9.41 5.94 12.16
N ILE A 74 10.36 5.18 12.68
CA ILE A 74 10.37 3.72 12.63
C ILE A 74 10.16 3.16 14.03
N TYR A 75 9.07 2.44 14.20
CA TYR A 75 8.63 1.79 15.43
C TYR A 75 9.06 0.32 15.36
N TYR A 76 10.16 0.00 16.03
CA TYR A 76 10.66 -1.37 16.07
C TYR A 76 9.81 -2.24 16.99
N ASN A 77 9.35 -3.37 16.46
CA ASN A 77 8.46 -4.27 17.16
C ASN A 77 9.22 -5.18 18.14
N GLN A 78 8.66 -5.36 19.34
CA GLN A 78 9.23 -6.25 20.35
C GLN A 78 8.70 -7.69 20.24
N GLY A 79 7.71 -7.94 19.37
CA GLY A 79 7.18 -9.27 19.05
C GLY A 79 6.06 -9.73 19.98
N ASN A 80 5.49 -8.81 20.75
CA ASN A 80 4.37 -9.05 21.67
C ASN A 80 3.30 -7.95 21.55
N GLY A 81 3.23 -7.30 20.40
CA GLY A 81 2.32 -6.17 20.15
C GLY A 81 2.71 -4.92 20.94
N THR A 82 4.00 -4.71 21.18
CA THR A 82 4.55 -3.47 21.75
C THR A 82 5.75 -2.99 20.93
N PHE A 83 5.94 -1.67 20.88
CA PHE A 83 6.93 -1.03 20.04
C PHE A 83 7.86 -0.15 20.87
N GLN A 84 9.12 -0.07 20.44
CA GLN A 84 10.10 0.84 21.02
C GLN A 84 9.77 2.30 20.70
N THR A 85 10.40 3.23 21.41
CA THR A 85 10.38 4.65 21.02
C THR A 85 10.87 4.78 19.57
N PRO A 86 10.16 5.49 18.69
CA PRO A 86 10.50 5.51 17.28
C PRO A 86 11.84 6.19 17.01
N ILE A 87 12.60 5.61 16.08
CA ILE A 87 13.80 6.26 15.53
C ILE A 87 13.38 7.15 14.37
N MET A 88 13.79 8.42 14.40
CA MET A 88 13.37 9.41 13.42
C MET A 88 14.45 9.64 12.35
N PHE A 89 14.04 9.66 11.09
CA PHE A 89 14.90 9.93 9.93
C PHE A 89 14.38 11.12 9.13
N GLN A 90 15.27 12.03 8.75
CA GLN A 90 14.91 13.21 7.98
C GLN A 90 14.73 12.86 6.50
N THR A 91 13.63 13.34 5.93
CA THR A 91 13.35 13.29 4.49
C THR A 91 13.60 14.67 3.87
N ALA A 92 13.28 14.86 2.61
CA ALA A 92 13.13 16.18 2.03
C ALA A 92 11.71 16.71 2.31
N ASN A 93 11.26 17.70 1.54
CA ASN A 93 10.05 18.46 1.81
C ASN A 93 8.79 17.68 1.40
N TYR A 94 7.84 17.65 2.33
CA TYR A 94 6.50 17.12 2.15
C TYR A 94 6.49 15.66 1.65
N PRO A 95 6.99 14.72 2.47
CA PRO A 95 6.96 13.31 2.12
C PRO A 95 5.53 12.77 2.22
N VAL A 96 5.05 12.08 1.18
CA VAL A 96 3.63 11.64 1.07
C VAL A 96 3.43 10.15 0.82
N PHE A 97 4.49 9.42 0.49
CA PHE A 97 4.45 7.96 0.36
C PHE A 97 5.73 7.37 0.89
N VAL A 98 5.65 6.21 1.54
CA VAL A 98 6.80 5.39 1.95
C VAL A 98 6.56 3.94 1.60
N GLY A 99 7.58 3.29 1.03
CA GLY A 99 7.63 1.85 0.80
C GLY A 99 8.99 1.29 1.25
N SER A 100 9.03 -0.01 1.52
CA SER A 100 10.23 -0.70 1.99
C SER A 100 10.54 -1.93 1.15
N VAL A 101 11.72 -1.99 0.53
CA VAL A 101 12.14 -3.07 -0.37
C VAL A 101 13.65 -3.20 -0.40
N ASP A 102 14.17 -4.41 -0.59
CA ASP A 102 15.58 -4.60 -0.92
C ASP A 102 15.80 -4.26 -2.41
N LEU A 103 16.28 -3.05 -2.69
CA LEU A 103 16.40 -2.50 -4.04
C LEU A 103 17.75 -2.85 -4.69
N ASN A 104 18.79 -3.04 -3.87
CA ASN A 104 20.14 -3.40 -4.33
C ASN A 104 20.46 -4.89 -4.16
N MET A 105 19.49 -5.71 -3.73
CA MET A 105 19.59 -7.16 -3.51
C MET A 105 20.67 -7.56 -2.50
N ASP A 106 20.85 -6.77 -1.45
CA ASP A 106 21.81 -7.07 -0.38
C ASP A 106 21.20 -7.78 0.86
N ASN A 107 19.93 -8.19 0.75
CA ASN A 107 19.07 -8.76 1.79
C ASN A 107 18.81 -7.81 2.97
N LYS A 108 18.84 -6.51 2.73
CA LYS A 108 18.41 -5.49 3.69
C LYS A 108 17.35 -4.62 3.04
N LEU A 109 16.31 -4.32 3.79
CA LEU A 109 15.26 -3.46 3.28
C LEU A 109 15.75 -2.01 3.22
N ASP A 110 15.59 -1.42 2.05
CA ASP A 110 15.75 0.01 1.78
C ASP A 110 14.40 0.71 1.92
N LEU A 111 14.42 2.04 2.10
CA LEU A 111 13.22 2.86 2.06
C LEU A 111 13.19 3.71 0.80
N ILE A 112 12.03 3.76 0.16
CA ILE A 112 11.70 4.73 -0.88
C ILE A 112 10.62 5.68 -0.39
N VAL A 113 10.81 6.98 -0.63
CA VAL A 113 9.91 8.04 -0.14
C VAL A 113 9.55 8.98 -1.27
N ALA A 114 8.26 9.19 -1.56
CA ALA A 114 7.84 10.25 -2.48
C ALA A 114 7.92 11.60 -1.78
N GLN A 115 8.76 12.51 -2.29
CA GLN A 115 9.03 13.83 -1.71
C GLN A 115 8.39 14.88 -2.61
N ALA A 116 7.09 15.12 -2.39
CA ALA A 116 6.23 15.83 -3.32
C ALA A 116 6.75 17.22 -3.68
N LYS A 117 7.21 18.01 -2.70
CA LYS A 117 7.71 19.37 -2.93
C LYS A 117 9.14 19.43 -3.50
N ASP A 118 9.86 18.32 -3.53
CA ASP A 118 11.19 18.21 -4.14
C ASP A 118 11.17 17.54 -5.52
N ASN A 119 9.99 17.14 -6.01
CA ASN A 119 9.83 16.44 -7.29
C ASN A 119 10.80 15.24 -7.43
N SER A 120 10.95 14.47 -6.34
CA SER A 120 11.91 13.38 -6.27
C SER A 120 11.42 12.23 -5.41
N ILE A 121 12.01 11.06 -5.65
CA ILE A 121 11.98 9.93 -4.73
C ILE A 121 13.25 10.00 -3.87
N GLY A 122 13.09 9.97 -2.54
CA GLY A 122 14.18 9.79 -1.60
C GLY A 122 14.45 8.31 -1.38
N LEU A 123 15.67 7.86 -1.68
CA LEU A 123 16.12 6.49 -1.47
C LEU A 123 17.08 6.42 -0.28
N PHE A 124 16.78 5.54 0.67
CA PHE A 124 17.58 5.28 1.87
C PHE A 124 18.01 3.83 1.87
N LEU A 125 19.26 3.55 1.50
CA LEU A 125 19.76 2.17 1.48
C LEU A 125 19.98 1.65 2.89
N GLY A 126 19.39 0.50 3.21
CA GLY A 126 19.42 -0.15 4.51
C GLY A 126 20.80 -0.68 4.86
N LEU A 127 21.20 -0.50 6.13
CA LEU A 127 22.45 -1.08 6.63
C LEU A 127 22.24 -2.38 7.43
N GLY A 128 20.99 -2.75 7.71
CA GLY A 128 20.62 -3.98 8.45
C GLY A 128 20.87 -3.87 9.96
N ASN A 129 21.04 -2.66 10.47
CA ASN A 129 21.35 -2.36 11.86
C ASN A 129 20.55 -1.14 12.36
N LYS A 130 19.29 -1.04 11.92
CA LYS A 130 18.37 0.08 12.22
C LYS A 130 18.85 1.45 11.71
N SER A 131 19.74 1.47 10.73
CA SER A 131 20.26 2.68 10.11
C SER A 131 20.32 2.58 8.60
N PHE A 132 20.46 3.73 7.94
CA PHE A 132 20.48 3.86 6.49
C PHE A 132 21.68 4.68 6.03
N ASN A 133 22.12 4.44 4.81
CA ASN A 133 23.03 5.35 4.10
C ASN A 133 22.42 6.74 3.95
N SER A 134 23.26 7.71 3.59
CA SER A 134 22.80 9.05 3.24
C SER A 134 21.76 8.99 2.11
N ARG A 135 20.65 9.72 2.27
CA ARG A 135 19.58 9.79 1.28
C ARG A 135 20.12 10.15 -0.11
N MET A 136 19.72 9.36 -1.11
CA MET A 136 19.87 9.68 -2.52
C MET A 136 18.54 10.22 -3.06
N ASN A 137 18.58 11.22 -3.94
CA ASN A 137 17.38 11.76 -4.56
C ASN A 137 17.32 11.33 -6.03
N ILE A 138 16.22 10.69 -6.42
CA ILE A 138 15.93 10.26 -7.78
C ILE A 138 14.90 11.23 -8.37
N PRO A 139 15.26 12.05 -9.38
CA PRO A 139 14.34 13.01 -9.97
C PRO A 139 13.19 12.31 -10.71
N VAL A 140 11.96 12.79 -10.50
CA VAL A 140 10.76 12.33 -11.20
C VAL A 140 9.93 13.55 -11.65
N GLY A 141 8.71 13.32 -12.14
CA GLY A 141 7.79 14.40 -12.49
C GLY A 141 7.38 15.27 -11.30
N SER A 142 6.58 16.31 -11.59
CA SER A 142 6.22 17.28 -10.56
C SER A 142 5.21 16.71 -9.56
N TYR A 143 5.51 16.87 -8.26
CA TYR A 143 4.64 16.48 -7.16
C TYR A 143 4.32 14.97 -7.12
N PRO A 144 5.34 14.09 -6.96
CA PRO A 144 5.12 12.66 -6.86
C PRO A 144 4.28 12.31 -5.62
N TYR A 145 3.27 11.45 -5.79
CA TYR A 145 2.32 11.10 -4.74
C TYR A 145 2.33 9.63 -4.33
N GLY A 146 2.47 8.72 -5.31
CA GLY A 146 2.54 7.28 -5.08
C GLY A 146 3.69 6.66 -5.86
N ILE A 147 4.24 5.57 -5.34
CA ILE A 147 5.30 4.80 -6.03
C ILE A 147 4.89 3.33 -6.07
N GLY A 148 4.94 2.74 -7.25
CA GLY A 148 4.86 1.30 -7.47
C GLY A 148 6.25 0.73 -7.71
N ILE A 149 6.51 -0.46 -7.19
CA ILE A 149 7.80 -1.15 -7.31
C ILE A 149 7.59 -2.54 -7.88
N GLY A 150 8.43 -2.91 -8.84
CA GLY A 150 8.44 -4.25 -9.41
C GLY A 150 9.49 -4.37 -10.50
N ASP A 151 9.75 -5.59 -10.94
CA ASP A 151 10.55 -5.83 -12.15
C ASP A 151 9.60 -5.82 -13.36
N PHE A 152 9.57 -4.69 -14.08
CA PHE A 152 8.66 -4.46 -15.20
C PHE A 152 9.22 -5.03 -16.50
N ASN A 153 10.53 -5.31 -16.59
CA ASN A 153 11.16 -5.77 -17.83
C ASN A 153 11.76 -7.18 -17.74
N LYS A 154 11.64 -7.85 -16.58
CA LYS A 154 12.21 -9.16 -16.25
C LYS A 154 13.74 -9.21 -16.35
N ASP A 155 14.42 -8.14 -15.92
CA ASP A 155 15.87 -8.10 -15.85
C ASP A 155 16.44 -8.41 -14.45
N ASP A 156 15.56 -8.90 -13.57
CA ASP A 156 15.77 -9.22 -12.16
C ASP A 156 16.01 -7.98 -11.28
N ASN A 157 16.19 -6.78 -11.82
CA ASN A 157 16.31 -5.54 -11.05
C ASN A 157 14.93 -4.92 -10.81
N LEU A 158 14.80 -4.27 -9.66
CA LEU A 158 13.55 -3.57 -9.34
C LEU A 158 13.52 -2.20 -10.02
N ASP A 159 12.42 -1.96 -10.73
CA ASP A 159 12.08 -0.69 -11.35
C ASP A 159 11.04 0.06 -10.51
N LEU A 160 10.84 1.32 -10.86
CA LEU A 160 9.89 2.21 -10.18
C LEU A 160 8.90 2.83 -11.17
N VAL A 161 7.65 2.95 -10.75
CA VAL A 161 6.69 3.87 -11.34
C VAL A 161 6.27 4.90 -10.29
N ALA A 162 6.43 6.20 -10.59
CA ALA A 162 6.02 7.29 -9.72
C ALA A 162 4.91 8.09 -10.38
N VAL A 163 3.76 8.21 -9.73
CA VAL A 163 2.66 9.05 -10.22
C VAL A 163 2.81 10.48 -9.73
N ASN A 164 2.73 11.43 -10.65
CA ASN A 164 3.08 12.84 -10.46
C ASN A 164 1.83 13.71 -10.64
N ASP A 165 1.26 14.13 -9.53
CA ASP A 165 -0.02 14.84 -9.44
C ASP A 165 -0.05 16.09 -10.34
N HIS A 166 0.81 17.07 -10.07
CA HIS A 166 0.77 18.36 -10.77
C HIS A 166 1.21 18.29 -12.23
N ALA A 167 1.90 17.21 -12.61
CA ALA A 167 2.29 16.96 -14.00
C ALA A 167 1.24 16.16 -14.79
N ASN A 168 0.29 15.50 -14.12
CA ASN A 168 -0.62 14.51 -14.73
C ASN A 168 0.14 13.44 -15.52
N THR A 169 1.19 12.89 -14.90
CA THR A 169 2.07 11.90 -15.54
C THR A 169 2.52 10.80 -14.58
N ALA A 170 2.90 9.66 -15.13
CA ALA A 170 3.66 8.63 -14.44
C ALA A 170 5.10 8.61 -14.97
N SER A 171 6.09 8.63 -14.07
CA SER A 171 7.51 8.44 -14.36
C SER A 171 7.87 6.98 -14.18
N VAL A 172 8.31 6.28 -15.24
CA VAL A 172 8.78 4.89 -15.18
C VAL A 172 10.30 4.87 -15.29
N LEU A 173 10.96 4.26 -14.31
CA LEU A 173 12.41 4.23 -14.15
C LEU A 173 12.91 2.79 -14.04
N PHE A 174 13.64 2.32 -15.06
CA PHE A 174 14.26 0.99 -15.05
C PHE A 174 15.50 0.98 -14.15
N GLY A 175 15.56 0.00 -13.25
CA GLY A 175 16.59 -0.14 -12.23
C GLY A 175 17.86 -0.82 -12.75
N TYR A 176 18.91 -0.73 -11.93
CA TYR A 176 20.13 -1.50 -12.05
C TYR A 176 20.43 -2.13 -10.69
N SER A 177 21.27 -3.17 -10.67
CA SER A 177 21.58 -3.97 -9.48
C SER A 177 22.21 -3.19 -8.32
N ASN A 178 22.67 -1.96 -8.54
CA ASN A 178 23.25 -1.08 -7.53
C ASN A 178 22.25 -0.04 -7.00
N ALA A 179 20.94 -0.25 -7.21
CA ALA A 179 19.87 0.70 -6.88
C ALA A 179 20.00 2.08 -7.55
N SER A 180 20.68 2.13 -8.70
CA SER A 180 20.62 3.29 -9.61
C SER A 180 19.57 3.05 -10.70
N PHE A 181 19.16 4.13 -11.40
CA PHE A 181 18.06 4.07 -12.35
C PHE A 181 18.41 4.72 -13.68
N LYS A 182 17.87 4.18 -14.76
CA LYS A 182 17.78 4.85 -16.05
C LYS A 182 16.93 6.12 -15.92
N SER A 183 17.18 7.09 -16.79
CA SER A 183 16.35 8.30 -16.88
C SER A 183 14.88 7.94 -17.07
N ALA A 184 14.00 8.63 -16.33
CA ALA A 184 12.57 8.38 -16.36
C ALA A 184 11.98 8.53 -17.77
N SER A 185 11.18 7.55 -18.16
CA SER A 185 10.20 7.70 -19.23
C SER A 185 8.90 8.23 -18.65
N THR A 186 8.14 8.99 -19.44
CA THR A 186 6.94 9.68 -18.96
C THR A 186 5.71 9.21 -19.71
N LEU A 187 4.68 8.79 -18.98
CA LEU A 187 3.36 8.43 -19.49
C LEU A 187 2.33 9.45 -19.03
N SER A 188 1.34 9.77 -19.85
CA SER A 188 0.26 10.69 -19.46
C SER A 188 -0.84 9.95 -18.69
N THR A 189 -1.16 10.41 -17.49
CA THR A 189 -2.26 9.91 -16.64
C THR A 189 -3.52 10.75 -16.86
N GLY A 190 -4.58 10.47 -16.11
CA GLY A 190 -5.66 11.44 -15.92
C GLY A 190 -5.25 12.59 -15.00
N SER A 191 -6.22 13.44 -14.68
CA SER A 191 -5.99 14.65 -13.88
C SER A 191 -5.94 14.38 -12.38
N TYR A 192 -4.91 14.95 -11.72
CA TYR A 192 -4.66 14.86 -10.28
C TYR A 192 -4.49 13.41 -9.84
N VAL A 193 -3.38 12.78 -10.23
CA VAL A 193 -3.09 11.38 -9.90
C VAL A 193 -2.62 11.24 -8.45
N THR A 194 -3.14 10.27 -7.69
CA THR A 194 -2.91 10.19 -6.23
C THR A 194 -2.30 8.88 -5.73
N ALA A 195 -2.59 7.74 -6.33
CA ALA A 195 -2.02 6.46 -5.92
C ALA A 195 -1.75 5.56 -7.13
N VAL A 196 -0.93 4.53 -6.93
CA VAL A 196 -0.58 3.55 -7.96
C VAL A 196 -0.44 2.15 -7.35
N ALA A 197 -0.93 1.15 -8.08
CA ALA A 197 -0.73 -0.26 -7.79
C ALA A 197 -0.18 -1.02 -8.99
N VAL A 198 0.59 -2.08 -8.71
CA VAL A 198 1.37 -2.85 -9.69
C VAL A 198 0.98 -4.31 -9.58
N ALA A 199 0.63 -4.92 -10.71
CA ALA A 199 0.31 -6.35 -10.84
C ALA A 199 0.33 -6.74 -12.33
N ASP A 200 0.26 -8.04 -12.62
CA ASP A 200 0.05 -8.54 -13.98
C ASP A 200 -1.47 -8.59 -14.26
N PHE A 201 -2.00 -7.63 -15.03
CA PHE A 201 -3.45 -7.52 -15.28
C PHE A 201 -3.90 -8.26 -16.53
N ASN A 202 -2.97 -8.76 -17.35
CA ASN A 202 -3.27 -9.42 -18.61
C ASN A 202 -2.75 -10.87 -18.71
N GLY A 203 -2.05 -11.36 -17.68
CA GLY A 203 -1.52 -12.71 -17.59
C GLY A 203 -0.26 -12.95 -18.45
N ASP A 204 0.44 -11.92 -18.90
CA ASP A 204 1.65 -12.05 -19.72
C ASP A 204 2.95 -12.13 -18.89
N SER A 205 2.80 -12.15 -17.56
CA SER A 205 3.83 -12.19 -16.54
C SER A 205 4.71 -10.93 -16.47
N TYR A 206 4.48 -9.90 -17.27
CA TYR A 206 5.08 -8.58 -17.06
C TYR A 206 4.19 -7.78 -16.11
N LEU A 207 4.82 -6.97 -15.27
CA LEU A 207 4.07 -6.11 -14.37
C LEU A 207 3.51 -4.91 -15.14
N ASP A 208 2.22 -4.68 -14.97
CA ASP A 208 1.48 -3.51 -15.40
C ASP A 208 1.27 -2.57 -14.21
N PHE A 209 0.57 -1.45 -14.41
CA PHE A 209 0.11 -0.65 -13.28
C PHE A 209 -1.26 -0.01 -13.51
N VAL A 210 -1.93 0.31 -12.39
CA VAL A 210 -3.18 1.07 -12.34
C VAL A 210 -3.01 2.24 -11.37
N ASP A 211 -3.52 3.41 -11.75
CA ASP A 211 -3.50 4.61 -10.91
C ASP A 211 -4.90 5.15 -10.60
N THR A 212 -4.99 6.11 -9.67
CA THR A 212 -6.22 6.84 -9.34
C THR A 212 -6.14 8.29 -9.82
N ASP A 213 -7.07 8.69 -10.67
CA ASP A 213 -7.17 10.03 -11.24
C ASP A 213 -8.24 10.85 -10.48
N TYR A 214 -7.84 11.49 -9.39
CA TYR A 214 -8.74 12.17 -8.45
C TYR A 214 -9.70 13.12 -9.17
N SER A 215 -9.22 14.00 -10.05
CA SER A 215 -10.10 14.98 -10.71
C SER A 215 -10.87 14.39 -11.90
N SER A 216 -10.46 13.24 -12.41
CA SER A 216 -11.11 12.59 -13.57
C SER A 216 -12.22 11.62 -13.16
N ASN A 217 -12.29 11.24 -11.88
CA ASN A 217 -13.19 10.20 -11.36
C ASN A 217 -12.98 8.85 -12.06
N THR A 218 -11.71 8.50 -12.31
CA THR A 218 -11.32 7.26 -12.96
C THR A 218 -10.15 6.60 -12.24
N VAL A 219 -9.99 5.30 -12.49
CA VAL A 219 -8.67 4.67 -12.44
C VAL A 219 -8.16 4.49 -13.86
N SER A 220 -6.85 4.68 -14.11
CA SER A 220 -6.26 4.41 -15.43
C SER A 220 -5.35 3.18 -15.37
N LEU A 221 -5.60 2.22 -16.26
CA LEU A 221 -4.81 0.99 -16.42
C LEU A 221 -3.80 1.15 -17.55
N PHE A 222 -2.56 0.73 -17.29
CA PHE A 222 -1.43 0.79 -18.21
C PHE A 222 -0.80 -0.59 -18.37
N ILE A 223 -1.02 -1.19 -19.54
CA ILE A 223 -0.46 -2.51 -19.87
C ILE A 223 0.96 -2.35 -20.39
N ASN A 224 1.89 -3.10 -19.82
CA ASN A 224 3.30 -3.10 -20.14
C ASN A 224 3.64 -4.21 -21.14
N TYR A 225 4.40 -3.89 -22.18
CA TYR A 225 4.83 -4.89 -23.15
C TYR A 225 6.13 -5.61 -22.76
N GLY A 226 6.71 -5.29 -21.60
CA GLY A 226 7.94 -5.89 -21.08
C GLY A 226 9.23 -5.41 -21.75
N ASN A 227 9.14 -4.59 -22.79
CA ASN A 227 10.28 -4.01 -23.52
C ASN A 227 10.54 -2.53 -23.16
N GLY A 228 9.92 -2.07 -22.07
CA GLY A 228 9.98 -0.68 -21.62
C GLY A 228 9.00 0.27 -22.28
N SER A 229 8.02 -0.25 -23.02
CA SER A 229 6.90 0.52 -23.55
C SER A 229 5.56 0.04 -22.97
N PHE A 230 4.59 0.95 -22.90
CA PHE A 230 3.25 0.71 -22.37
C PHE A 230 2.20 0.98 -23.45
N GLN A 231 1.09 0.26 -23.37
CA GLN A 231 -0.13 0.56 -24.12
C GLN A 231 -0.66 1.95 -23.74
N GLN A 232 -1.44 2.54 -24.65
CA GLN A 232 -2.24 3.71 -24.31
C GLN A 232 -3.14 3.41 -23.11
N ARG A 233 -3.19 4.34 -22.15
CA ARG A 233 -3.99 4.22 -20.93
C ARG A 233 -5.45 3.89 -21.23
N ILE A 234 -6.05 3.05 -20.39
CA ILE A 234 -7.48 2.75 -20.42
C ILE A 234 -8.10 3.27 -19.12
N ALA A 235 -9.00 4.25 -19.23
CA ALA A 235 -9.65 4.85 -18.08
C ALA A 235 -10.98 4.16 -17.75
N TYR A 236 -11.17 3.80 -16.49
CA TYR A 236 -12.39 3.17 -15.99
C TYR A 236 -13.09 4.08 -14.97
N PRO A 237 -14.38 4.40 -15.15
CA PRO A 237 -15.12 5.23 -14.20
C PRO A 237 -15.19 4.63 -12.80
N THR A 238 -14.94 5.47 -11.79
CA THR A 238 -15.12 5.17 -10.37
C THR A 238 -16.22 6.04 -9.76
N GLY A 239 -16.34 6.06 -8.43
CA GLY A 239 -17.03 7.12 -7.72
C GLY A 239 -16.25 8.44 -7.73
N THR A 240 -16.78 9.42 -7.01
CA THR A 240 -16.25 10.79 -7.03
C THR A 240 -14.93 10.91 -6.27
N ASN A 241 -13.92 11.40 -6.97
CA ASN A 241 -12.58 11.69 -6.47
C ASN A 241 -11.86 10.48 -5.86
N PRO A 242 -11.46 9.49 -6.68
CA PRO A 242 -10.70 8.34 -6.21
C PRO A 242 -9.35 8.77 -5.62
N TRP A 243 -8.95 8.14 -4.52
CA TRP A 243 -7.73 8.46 -3.77
C TRP A 243 -6.82 7.24 -3.61
N GLY A 244 -7.07 6.40 -2.60
CA GLY A 244 -6.34 5.16 -2.38
C GLY A 244 -6.78 4.05 -3.34
N ILE A 245 -5.86 3.12 -3.60
CA ILE A 245 -6.06 1.98 -4.49
C ILE A 245 -5.39 0.73 -3.92
N ALA A 246 -6.01 -0.43 -4.11
CA ALA A 246 -5.42 -1.74 -3.85
C ALA A 246 -5.87 -2.74 -4.91
N VAL A 247 -5.12 -3.83 -5.03
CA VAL A 247 -5.32 -4.87 -6.06
C VAL A 247 -5.20 -6.25 -5.43
N ALA A 248 -6.08 -7.16 -5.82
CA ALA A 248 -6.07 -8.57 -5.41
C ALA A 248 -7.04 -9.35 -6.31
N ASP A 249 -7.03 -10.68 -6.25
CA ASP A 249 -8.10 -11.49 -6.82
C ASP A 249 -9.23 -11.60 -5.78
N PHE A 250 -10.29 -10.79 -5.91
CA PHE A 250 -11.41 -10.76 -4.96
C PHE A 250 -12.45 -11.84 -5.23
N ASN A 251 -12.32 -12.58 -6.34
CA ASN A 251 -13.34 -13.49 -6.83
C ASN A 251 -12.83 -14.91 -7.17
N HIS A 252 -11.55 -15.15 -6.92
CA HIS A 252 -10.82 -16.41 -7.11
C HIS A 252 -10.85 -16.92 -8.56
N ASP A 253 -10.90 -16.02 -9.54
CA ASP A 253 -10.78 -16.35 -10.96
C ASP A 253 -9.34 -16.32 -11.49
N ASN A 254 -8.36 -16.05 -10.61
CA ASN A 254 -6.94 -15.81 -10.88
C ASN A 254 -6.66 -14.57 -11.72
N TYR A 255 -7.61 -13.63 -11.78
CA TYR A 255 -7.40 -12.34 -12.42
C TYR A 255 -7.32 -11.23 -11.38
N ILE A 256 -6.48 -10.25 -11.66
CA ILE A 256 -6.31 -9.12 -10.75
C ILE A 256 -7.51 -8.18 -10.86
N ASP A 257 -8.15 -7.96 -9.72
CA ASP A 257 -9.22 -6.99 -9.52
C ASP A 257 -8.67 -5.71 -8.87
N VAL A 258 -9.44 -4.63 -8.94
CA VAL A 258 -9.09 -3.31 -8.40
C VAL A 258 -10.13 -2.84 -7.40
N VAL A 259 -9.68 -2.31 -6.27
CA VAL A 259 -10.51 -1.47 -5.39
C VAL A 259 -9.93 -0.06 -5.31
N ALA A 260 -10.77 0.95 -5.50
CA ALA A 260 -10.42 2.36 -5.33
C ALA A 260 -11.38 3.05 -4.36
N VAL A 261 -10.86 3.81 -3.40
CA VAL A 261 -11.68 4.59 -2.45
C VAL A 261 -11.95 5.99 -2.97
N ASN A 262 -13.20 6.44 -2.90
CA ASN A 262 -13.69 7.68 -3.50
C ASN A 262 -13.90 8.74 -2.42
N TYR A 263 -12.92 9.64 -2.28
CA TYR A 263 -12.81 10.61 -1.19
C TYR A 263 -14.06 11.47 -1.00
N ASN A 264 -14.57 12.10 -2.07
CA ASN A 264 -15.80 12.91 -1.98
C ASN A 264 -17.07 12.09 -2.21
N GLY A 265 -16.93 10.88 -2.77
CA GLY A 265 -18.03 9.95 -2.98
C GLY A 265 -18.44 9.18 -1.73
N ASN A 266 -17.64 9.17 -0.65
CA ASN A 266 -17.87 8.36 0.56
C ASN A 266 -18.18 6.89 0.24
N THR A 267 -17.50 6.36 -0.76
CA THR A 267 -17.70 5.01 -1.30
C THR A 267 -16.36 4.40 -1.65
N MET A 268 -16.34 3.09 -1.88
CA MET A 268 -15.29 2.42 -2.65
C MET A 268 -15.88 1.84 -3.94
N SER A 269 -15.07 1.78 -4.99
CA SER A 269 -15.35 1.19 -6.29
C SER A 269 -14.58 -0.11 -6.41
N VAL A 270 -15.27 -1.23 -6.66
CA VAL A 270 -14.64 -2.53 -6.96
C VAL A 270 -14.82 -2.82 -8.45
N LEU A 271 -13.72 -3.02 -9.17
CA LEU A 271 -13.69 -3.33 -10.60
C LEU A 271 -13.01 -4.69 -10.78
N LEU A 272 -13.76 -5.69 -11.22
CA LEU A 272 -13.20 -7.04 -11.42
C LEU A 272 -12.42 -7.11 -12.74
N GLY A 273 -11.33 -7.87 -12.77
CA GLY A 273 -10.52 -8.16 -13.94
C GLY A 273 -11.21 -9.12 -14.91
N ASN A 274 -10.84 -9.02 -16.19
CA ASN A 274 -11.17 -10.03 -17.21
C ASN A 274 -9.97 -10.88 -17.62
N GLY A 275 -8.79 -10.66 -17.00
CA GLY A 275 -7.57 -11.43 -17.29
C GLY A 275 -6.91 -11.12 -18.63
N ASN A 276 -7.35 -10.09 -19.35
CA ASN A 276 -6.85 -9.71 -20.66
C ASN A 276 -6.42 -8.23 -20.72
N GLY A 277 -6.08 -7.65 -19.57
CA GLY A 277 -5.76 -6.22 -19.47
C GLY A 277 -6.98 -5.31 -19.53
N THR A 278 -8.17 -5.82 -19.17
CA THR A 278 -9.39 -5.02 -19.04
C THR A 278 -10.12 -5.24 -17.72
N LEU A 279 -10.84 -4.21 -17.27
CA LEU A 279 -11.66 -4.23 -16.05
C LEU A 279 -13.16 -4.17 -16.39
N ARG A 280 -13.98 -4.79 -15.54
CA ARG A 280 -15.45 -4.71 -15.58
C ARG A 280 -15.92 -3.37 -15.00
N SER A 281 -17.19 -3.04 -15.20
CA SER A 281 -17.80 -1.87 -14.59
C SER A 281 -17.75 -1.95 -13.06
N GLN A 282 -17.50 -0.81 -12.41
CA GLN A 282 -17.45 -0.74 -10.95
C GLN A 282 -18.75 -1.22 -10.28
N LYS A 283 -18.59 -1.88 -9.13
CA LYS A 283 -19.61 -2.01 -8.10
C LYS A 283 -19.25 -1.11 -6.93
N SER A 284 -20.21 -0.29 -6.48
CA SER A 284 -19.99 0.70 -5.43
C SER A 284 -20.47 0.19 -4.06
N TYR A 285 -19.69 0.48 -3.03
CA TYR A 285 -20.01 0.18 -1.63
C TYR A 285 -19.84 1.44 -0.78
N ALA A 286 -20.79 1.72 0.12
CA ALA A 286 -20.71 2.86 1.02
C ALA A 286 -19.65 2.65 2.10
N THR A 287 -18.81 3.66 2.34
CA THR A 287 -17.78 3.68 3.39
C THR A 287 -18.14 4.71 4.46
N GLY A 288 -17.21 5.01 5.36
CA GLY A 288 -17.24 6.24 6.14
C GLY A 288 -16.98 7.50 5.30
N GLN A 289 -16.93 8.65 5.97
CA GLN A 289 -16.67 9.94 5.34
C GLN A 289 -15.20 10.11 4.94
N ASN A 290 -14.96 10.63 3.75
CA ASN A 290 -13.64 10.94 3.20
C ASN A 290 -12.65 9.76 3.26
N PRO A 291 -12.95 8.64 2.58
CA PRO A 291 -12.04 7.51 2.55
C PRO A 291 -10.76 7.87 1.78
N MET A 292 -9.59 7.58 2.36
CA MET A 292 -8.27 7.98 1.82
C MET A 292 -7.35 6.81 1.52
N SER A 293 -7.40 5.75 2.33
CA SER A 293 -6.50 4.60 2.20
C SER A 293 -7.30 3.30 2.33
N VAL A 294 -6.84 2.27 1.62
CA VAL A 294 -7.47 0.95 1.57
C VAL A 294 -6.41 -0.13 1.66
N ALA A 295 -6.60 -1.12 2.52
CA ALA A 295 -5.75 -2.30 2.60
C ALA A 295 -6.62 -3.55 2.45
N VAL A 296 -6.05 -4.61 1.87
CA VAL A 296 -6.77 -5.85 1.56
C VAL A 296 -6.00 -7.06 2.06
N ALA A 297 -6.69 -8.01 2.69
CA ALA A 297 -6.14 -9.26 3.19
C ALA A 297 -7.27 -10.21 3.62
N ASP A 298 -7.01 -11.51 3.73
CA ASP A 298 -7.91 -12.41 4.45
C ASP A 298 -7.73 -12.21 5.96
N LEU A 299 -8.64 -11.45 6.58
CA LEU A 299 -8.51 -11.06 7.99
C LEU A 299 -9.06 -12.11 8.96
N ASN A 300 -9.83 -13.07 8.45
CA ASN A 300 -10.59 -14.01 9.25
C ASN A 300 -10.24 -15.49 8.95
N ASN A 301 -9.25 -15.71 8.09
CA ASN A 301 -8.76 -17.00 7.63
C ASN A 301 -9.84 -17.86 6.96
N ASP A 302 -10.77 -17.25 6.21
CA ASP A 302 -11.77 -17.96 5.40
C ASP A 302 -11.40 -18.10 3.92
N THR A 303 -10.17 -17.73 3.57
CA THR A 303 -9.58 -17.70 2.23
C THR A 303 -10.10 -16.60 1.31
N HIS A 304 -11.07 -15.79 1.73
CA HIS A 304 -11.55 -14.67 0.92
C HIS A 304 -10.89 -13.36 1.35
N ILE A 305 -10.55 -12.54 0.37
CA ILE A 305 -9.96 -11.23 0.64
C ILE A 305 -11.02 -10.30 1.24
N ASP A 306 -10.72 -9.75 2.42
CA ASP A 306 -11.44 -8.67 3.09
C ASP A 306 -10.80 -7.31 2.77
N ILE A 307 -11.53 -6.22 3.04
CA ILE A 307 -11.10 -4.85 2.76
C ILE A 307 -11.23 -3.98 4.02
N VAL A 308 -10.18 -3.23 4.34
CA VAL A 308 -10.16 -2.21 5.39
C VAL A 308 -9.97 -0.83 4.76
N VAL A 309 -10.84 0.11 5.08
CA VAL A 309 -10.81 1.48 4.57
C VAL A 309 -10.62 2.49 5.70
N ALA A 310 -9.58 3.32 5.58
CA ALA A 310 -9.33 4.49 6.41
C ALA A 310 -10.22 5.66 5.97
N ASN A 311 -11.04 6.18 6.89
CA ASN A 311 -11.99 7.25 6.65
C ASN A 311 -11.56 8.51 7.42
N SER A 312 -10.91 9.46 6.75
CA SER A 312 -10.34 10.64 7.41
C SER A 312 -11.41 11.59 7.95
N GLY A 313 -12.61 11.58 7.37
CA GLY A 313 -13.76 12.32 7.86
C GLY A 313 -14.52 11.63 9.00
N SER A 314 -14.07 10.44 9.43
CA SER A 314 -14.71 9.64 10.48
C SER A 314 -13.76 9.31 11.63
N ASN A 315 -14.30 8.73 12.70
CA ASN A 315 -13.57 8.19 13.85
C ASN A 315 -13.59 6.64 13.86
N TYR A 316 -13.63 6.04 12.67
CA TYR A 316 -13.62 4.60 12.51
C TYR A 316 -13.04 4.19 11.15
N LEU A 317 -12.48 2.99 11.11
CA LEU A 317 -12.20 2.24 9.89
C LEU A 317 -13.47 1.53 9.43
N SER A 318 -13.64 1.38 8.11
CA SER A 318 -14.71 0.54 7.54
C SER A 318 -14.11 -0.80 7.14
N VAL A 319 -14.68 -1.91 7.61
CA VAL A 319 -14.24 -3.27 7.27
C VAL A 319 -15.33 -3.97 6.48
N PHE A 320 -14.96 -4.53 5.33
CA PHE A 320 -15.85 -5.27 4.44
C PHE A 320 -15.35 -6.69 4.31
N ARG A 321 -16.19 -7.67 4.64
CA ARG A 321 -15.84 -9.07 4.44
C ARG A 321 -16.10 -9.50 3.01
N GLY A 322 -15.18 -10.28 2.44
CA GLY A 322 -15.31 -10.86 1.11
C GLY A 322 -16.24 -12.07 1.12
N TYR A 323 -17.03 -12.22 0.05
CA TYR A 323 -17.80 -13.44 -0.21
C TYR A 323 -17.08 -14.40 -1.18
N GLY A 324 -15.88 -14.06 -1.64
CA GLY A 324 -15.11 -14.88 -2.60
C GLY A 324 -15.62 -14.86 -4.04
N ASN A 325 -16.58 -14.00 -4.36
CA ASN A 325 -17.17 -13.87 -5.70
C ASN A 325 -17.07 -12.43 -6.24
N GLY A 326 -16.16 -11.62 -5.69
CA GLY A 326 -16.01 -10.21 -6.01
C GLY A 326 -17.07 -9.31 -5.36
N SER A 327 -17.90 -9.86 -4.46
CA SER A 327 -18.83 -9.08 -3.65
C SER A 327 -18.47 -9.08 -2.17
N PHE A 328 -18.92 -8.02 -1.48
CA PHE A 328 -18.57 -7.76 -0.09
C PHE A 328 -19.81 -7.51 0.77
N THR A 329 -19.66 -7.68 2.09
CA THR A 329 -20.67 -7.30 3.08
C THR A 329 -20.93 -5.80 3.09
N THR A 330 -21.92 -5.35 3.88
CA THR A 330 -21.93 -3.95 4.34
C THR A 330 -20.76 -3.69 5.27
N ALA A 331 -20.29 -2.44 5.33
CA ALA A 331 -19.20 -2.04 6.22
C ALA A 331 -19.54 -2.30 7.69
N THR A 332 -18.59 -2.88 8.41
CA THR A 332 -18.53 -2.86 9.88
C THR A 332 -17.57 -1.75 10.32
N SER A 333 -17.94 -0.98 11.34
CA SER A 333 -17.10 0.09 11.86
C SER A 333 -16.17 -0.40 12.97
N LEU A 334 -14.86 -0.20 12.81
CA LEU A 334 -13.88 -0.37 13.89
C LEU A 334 -13.47 1.00 14.42
N THR A 335 -13.83 1.29 15.67
CA THR A 335 -13.57 2.59 16.29
C THR A 335 -12.08 2.84 16.47
N THR A 336 -11.65 4.05 16.11
CA THR A 336 -10.28 4.55 16.23
C THR A 336 -10.31 6.02 16.69
N ASP A 337 -9.16 6.67 16.69
CA ASP A 337 -9.12 8.12 16.65
C ASP A 337 -9.77 8.67 15.36
N SER A 338 -10.03 9.98 15.33
CA SER A 338 -10.50 10.68 14.13
C SER A 338 -9.36 11.04 13.18
N SER A 339 -9.69 11.34 11.92
CA SER A 339 -8.71 11.74 10.91
C SER A 339 -7.71 10.64 10.55
N ILE A 340 -8.20 9.41 10.35
CA ILE A 340 -7.37 8.31 9.87
C ILE A 340 -7.03 8.52 8.39
N THR A 341 -5.75 8.62 8.09
CA THR A 341 -5.24 8.90 6.73
C THR A 341 -4.67 7.68 6.04
N ALA A 342 -4.07 6.75 6.78
CA ALA A 342 -3.44 5.56 6.24
C ALA A 342 -3.75 4.33 7.09
N VAL A 343 -3.79 3.16 6.44
CA VAL A 343 -3.98 1.86 7.07
C VAL A 343 -3.02 0.83 6.47
N ALA A 344 -2.51 -0.08 7.29
CA ALA A 344 -1.76 -1.26 6.88
C ALA A 344 -2.14 -2.47 7.75
N ILE A 345 -1.90 -3.66 7.21
CA ILE A 345 -2.31 -4.94 7.80
C ILE A 345 -1.07 -5.84 7.89
N ALA A 346 -0.84 -6.44 9.06
CA ALA A 346 0.21 -7.44 9.29
C ALA A 346 -0.02 -8.14 10.63
N ASP A 347 0.59 -9.30 10.85
CA ASP A 347 0.74 -9.84 12.21
C ASP A 347 1.79 -8.98 12.96
N LEU A 348 1.34 -8.24 13.98
CA LEU A 348 2.14 -7.29 14.76
C LEU A 348 2.38 -7.79 16.18
N ASN A 349 1.78 -8.90 16.60
CA ASN A 349 1.94 -9.46 17.93
C ASN A 349 2.50 -10.89 17.96
N GLY A 350 2.68 -11.52 16.78
CA GLY A 350 3.22 -12.85 16.59
C GLY A 350 2.22 -13.98 16.86
N ASP A 351 0.91 -13.71 16.88
CA ASP A 351 -0.13 -14.72 17.14
C ASP A 351 -0.64 -15.42 15.87
N GLY A 352 -0.14 -15.03 14.69
CA GLY A 352 -0.54 -15.57 13.40
C GLY A 352 -1.81 -14.96 12.81
N GLN A 353 -2.42 -13.98 13.48
CA GLN A 353 -3.57 -13.25 12.99
C GLN A 353 -3.18 -11.87 12.44
N LEU A 354 -3.91 -11.40 11.44
CA LEU A 354 -3.63 -10.12 10.82
C LEU A 354 -4.24 -8.96 11.63
N ASP A 355 -3.36 -8.15 12.21
CA ASP A 355 -3.66 -6.92 12.93
C ASP A 355 -3.79 -5.72 11.98
N ILE A 356 -4.35 -4.63 12.48
CA ILE A 356 -4.50 -3.37 11.74
C ILE A 356 -3.70 -2.26 12.41
N ALA A 357 -2.86 -1.58 11.64
CA ALA A 357 -2.19 -0.34 12.03
C ALA A 357 -2.74 0.84 11.23
N ALA A 358 -3.07 1.95 11.89
CA ALA A 358 -3.71 3.10 11.28
C ALA A 358 -3.16 4.44 11.82
N THR A 359 -2.84 5.39 10.95
CA THR A 359 -2.34 6.71 11.37
C THR A 359 -3.45 7.74 11.42
N ALA A 360 -3.55 8.46 12.55
CA ALA A 360 -4.49 9.55 12.75
C ALA A 360 -3.77 10.90 12.67
N GLN A 361 -3.96 11.61 11.56
CA GLN A 361 -3.18 12.80 11.21
C GLN A 361 -3.32 13.92 12.23
N ASN A 362 -4.54 14.21 12.66
CA ASN A 362 -4.84 15.33 13.57
C ASN A 362 -4.51 14.99 15.03
N ASN A 363 -4.66 13.71 15.40
CA ASN A 363 -4.36 13.23 16.74
C ASN A 363 -2.86 12.99 16.94
N LYS A 364 -2.08 12.90 15.84
CA LYS A 364 -0.65 12.55 15.84
C LYS A 364 -0.43 11.20 16.52
N THR A 365 -1.25 10.23 16.12
CA THR A 365 -1.21 8.89 16.69
C THR A 365 -1.10 7.83 15.59
N LEU A 366 -0.46 6.73 15.96
CA LEU A 366 -0.49 5.44 15.30
C LEU A 366 -1.34 4.53 16.20
N ASN A 367 -2.49 4.09 15.69
CA ASN A 367 -3.42 3.20 16.36
C ASN A 367 -3.21 1.77 15.87
N ILE A 368 -3.08 0.82 16.80
CA ILE A 368 -2.91 -0.60 16.51
C ILE A 368 -4.08 -1.37 17.11
N LEU A 369 -4.82 -2.06 16.26
CA LEU A 369 -5.94 -2.93 16.60
C LEU A 369 -5.49 -4.37 16.45
N PHE A 370 -5.41 -5.10 17.56
CA PHE A 370 -5.02 -6.51 17.51
C PHE A 370 -6.22 -7.37 17.17
N ASN A 371 -6.04 -8.27 16.21
CA ASN A 371 -7.06 -9.26 15.87
C ASN A 371 -7.13 -10.28 17.01
N ILE A 372 -8.33 -10.48 17.56
CA ILE A 372 -8.56 -11.40 18.69
C ILE A 372 -9.54 -12.50 18.31
N CYS A 373 -9.70 -12.70 17.01
CA CYS A 373 -10.53 -13.75 16.44
C CYS A 373 -10.09 -15.14 16.92
#